data_AF-A0A0G4E6A2-F1
#
_entry.id   AF-A0A0G4E6A2-F1
#
_cell.length_a   1.000
_cell.length_b   1.000
_cell.length_c   1.000
_cell.angle_alpha   90.00
_cell.angle_beta   90.00
_cell.angle_gamma   90.00
#
_symmetry.space_group_name_H-M   'P 1'
#
loop_
_entity.id
_entity.type
_entity.pdbx_description
1 polymer ?
#
loop_
_entity_poly.entity_id
_entity_poly.type
_entity_poly.pdbx_seq_one_letter_code
_entity_poly.pdbx_strand_id
1 'polypeptide(L)'
;MPLPVTQYFEQRLAALRTLSLEAATLAEDIAAALRPEALKKSADEQSQWLFDRMYEVARQEVACAMHLAGWLYVYVHFKVLTLADLDAFIGRAVVLGGPKAVVDHDLS
;
A
#
# COMPACT_ATOMS: atom_id res chain seq x y z
N MET A 1 13.03 3.87 12.19
CA MET A 1 12.48 5.17 11.72
C MET A 1 11.42 4.88 10.65
N PRO A 2 10.58 5.83 10.20
CA PRO A 2 9.72 5.57 9.02
C PRO A 2 10.58 5.23 7.78
N LEU A 3 9.97 4.67 6.75
CA LEU A 3 10.67 4.42 5.49
C LEU A 3 11.23 5.75 4.93
N PRO A 4 12.54 5.85 4.63
CA PRO A 4 13.14 7.06 4.09
C PRO A 4 12.50 7.48 2.77
N VAL A 5 12.18 8.77 2.66
CA VAL A 5 11.76 9.39 1.39
C VAL A 5 13.01 9.60 0.55
N THR A 6 13.30 8.63 -0.33
CA THR A 6 14.37 8.72 -1.32
C THR A 6 13.84 9.35 -2.61
N GLN A 7 14.74 9.77 -3.52
CA GLN A 7 14.34 10.22 -4.85
C GLN A 7 13.51 9.16 -5.59
N TYR A 8 13.83 7.88 -5.39
CA TYR A 8 13.05 6.76 -5.95
C TYR A 8 11.62 6.74 -5.40
N PHE A 9 11.47 6.90 -4.08
CA PHE A 9 10.16 6.98 -3.44
C PHE A 9 9.32 8.13 -4.00
N GLU A 10 9.89 9.34 -4.09
CA GLU A 10 9.17 10.52 -4.60
C GLU A 10 8.70 10.34 -6.05
N GLN A 11 9.55 9.78 -6.91
CA GLN A 11 9.20 9.52 -8.30
C GLN A 11 8.05 8.52 -8.44
N ARG A 12 8.11 7.42 -7.68
CA ARG A 12 7.06 6.39 -7.68
C ARG A 12 5.76 6.93 -7.07
N LEU A 13 5.84 7.74 -6.03
CA LEU A 13 4.69 8.39 -5.42
C LEU A 13 4.02 9.37 -6.39
N ALA A 14 4.79 10.20 -7.09
CA ALA A 14 4.26 11.12 -8.09
C ALA A 14 3.54 10.36 -9.21
N ALA A 15 4.14 9.28 -9.72
CA ALA A 15 3.50 8.44 -10.72
C ALA A 15 2.22 7.75 -10.19
N LEU A 16 2.23 7.24 -8.96
CA LEU A 16 1.04 6.66 -8.34
C LEU A 16 -0.09 7.69 -8.17
N ARG A 17 0.23 8.92 -7.76
CA ARG A 17 -0.75 10.03 -7.64
C ARG A 17 -1.46 10.34 -8.95
N THR A 18 -0.78 10.19 -10.09
CA THR A 18 -1.43 10.35 -11.42
C THR A 18 -2.43 9.24 -11.74
N LEU A 19 -2.32 8.08 -11.09
CA LEU A 19 -3.20 6.93 -11.30
C LEU A 19 -4.35 6.88 -10.29
N SER A 20 -4.05 7.04 -9.00
CA SER A 20 -5.02 7.16 -7.91
C SER A 20 -4.40 7.94 -6.75
N LEU A 21 -5.08 9.03 -6.38
CA LEU A 21 -4.68 9.83 -5.23
C LEU A 21 -4.85 9.04 -3.93
N GLU A 22 -5.90 8.22 -3.83
CA GLU A 22 -6.23 7.43 -2.66
C GLU A 22 -5.21 6.31 -2.42
N ALA A 23 -4.78 5.62 -3.49
CA ALA A 23 -3.72 4.62 -3.40
C ALA A 23 -2.37 5.26 -3.01
N ALA A 24 -2.10 6.49 -3.48
CA ALA A 24 -0.91 7.24 -3.07
C ALA A 24 -0.94 7.61 -1.58
N THR A 25 -2.08 8.09 -1.08
CA THR A 25 -2.24 8.36 0.36
C THR A 25 -2.07 7.09 1.19
N LEU A 26 -2.62 5.95 0.74
CA LEU A 26 -2.40 4.67 1.40
C LEU A 26 -0.91 4.28 1.41
N ALA A 27 -0.18 4.55 0.33
CA ALA A 27 1.26 4.32 0.26
C ALA A 27 2.02 5.14 1.31
N GLU A 28 1.70 6.43 1.45
CA GLU A 28 2.31 7.33 2.43
C GLU A 28 2.04 6.87 3.87
N ASP A 29 0.79 6.49 4.16
CA ASP A 29 0.40 6.00 5.49
C ASP A 29 1.10 4.68 5.86
N ILE A 30 1.23 3.76 4.90
CA ILE A 30 2.00 2.53 5.11
C ILE A 30 3.47 2.86 5.32
N ALA A 31 4.08 3.68 4.45
CA ALA A 31 5.50 4.05 4.56
C ALA A 31 5.85 4.70 5.90
N ALA A 32 4.94 5.52 6.45
CA ALA A 32 5.07 6.12 7.76
C ALA A 32 5.06 5.10 8.91
N ALA A 33 4.36 3.97 8.73
CA ALA A 33 4.27 2.89 9.70
C ALA A 33 5.42 1.86 9.57
N LEU A 34 6.04 1.75 8.39
CA LEU A 34 7.14 0.81 8.17
C LEU A 34 8.44 1.28 8.82
N ARG A 35 9.23 0.30 9.28
CA ARG A 35 10.58 0.53 9.83
C ARG A 35 11.60 -0.33 9.09
N PRO A 36 12.41 0.25 8.19
CA PRO A 36 13.25 -0.54 7.32
C PRO A 36 14.34 -1.33 8.04
N GLU A 37 14.74 -0.87 9.23
CA GLU A 37 15.75 -1.51 10.05
C GLU A 37 15.30 -2.89 10.57
N ALA A 38 13.99 -3.12 10.67
CA ALA A 38 13.43 -4.36 11.20
C ALA A 38 13.62 -5.56 10.27
N LEU A 39 13.65 -5.33 8.95
CA LEU A 39 13.80 -6.40 7.95
C LEU A 39 15.23 -6.51 7.39
N LYS A 40 16.16 -5.64 7.81
CA LYS A 40 17.52 -5.54 7.23
C LYS A 40 17.51 -5.42 5.69
N LYS A 41 16.46 -4.83 5.12
CA LYS A 41 16.33 -4.56 3.69
C LYS A 41 16.62 -3.08 3.42
N SER A 42 17.06 -2.76 2.20
CA SER A 42 17.26 -1.36 1.82
C SER A 42 15.92 -0.61 1.78
N ALA A 43 15.98 0.72 1.94
CA ALA A 43 14.80 1.57 1.82
C ALA A 43 14.20 1.53 0.41
N ASP A 44 15.04 1.46 -0.62
CA ASP A 44 14.58 1.38 -2.01
C ASP A 44 13.90 0.04 -2.32
N GLU A 45 14.42 -1.07 -1.79
CA GLU A 45 13.76 -2.38 -1.96
C GLU A 45 12.37 -2.38 -1.31
N GLN A 46 12.25 -1.84 -0.09
CA GLN A 46 10.96 -1.74 0.59
C GLN A 46 10.00 -0.77 -0.10
N SER A 47 10.53 0.33 -0.64
CA SER A 47 9.75 1.26 -1.47
C SER A 47 9.24 0.58 -2.73
N GLN A 48 10.08 -0.21 -3.41
CA GLN A 48 9.67 -0.96 -4.59
C GLN A 48 8.49 -1.90 -4.26
N TRP A 49 8.62 -2.73 -3.22
CA TRP A 49 7.54 -3.62 -2.80
C TRP A 49 6.26 -2.86 -2.42
N LEU A 50 6.38 -1.74 -1.72
CA LEU A 50 5.25 -0.88 -1.38
C LEU A 50 4.52 -0.42 -2.65
N PHE A 51 5.25 0.20 -3.57
CA PHE A 51 4.64 0.77 -4.77
C PHE A 51 4.09 -0.30 -5.72
N ASP A 52 4.73 -1.47 -5.82
CA ASP A 52 4.21 -2.57 -6.61
C ASP A 52 2.83 -3.00 -6.09
N ARG A 53 2.65 -3.13 -4.77
CA ARG A 53 1.32 -3.42 -4.17
C ARG A 53 0.32 -2.30 -4.37
N MET A 54 0.76 -1.03 -4.25
CA MET A 54 -0.14 0.11 -4.45
C MET A 54 -0.56 0.28 -5.91
N TYR A 55 0.27 -0.11 -6.88
CA TYR A 55 -0.13 -0.16 -8.28
C TYR A 55 -1.19 -1.22 -8.54
N GLU A 56 -1.08 -2.40 -7.91
CA GLU A 56 -2.14 -3.43 -8.00
C GLU A 56 -3.46 -2.90 -7.43
N VAL A 57 -3.42 -2.19 -6.29
CA VAL A 57 -4.60 -1.54 -5.69
C VAL A 57 -5.18 -0.48 -6.62
N ALA A 58 -4.34 0.43 -7.14
CA ALA A 58 -4.77 1.50 -8.04
C ALA A 58 -5.35 0.98 -9.36
N ARG A 59 -4.90 -0.20 -9.82
CA ARG A 59 -5.42 -0.90 -11.01
C ARG A 59 -6.62 -1.81 -10.72
N GLN A 60 -7.06 -1.90 -9.47
CA GLN A 60 -8.17 -2.75 -9.04
C GLN A 60 -7.96 -4.22 -9.40
N GLU A 61 -6.74 -4.72 -9.22
CA GLU A 61 -6.45 -6.13 -9.47
C GLU A 61 -7.18 -7.02 -8.45
N VAL A 62 -7.75 -8.13 -8.91
CA VAL A 62 -8.64 -9.03 -8.15
C VAL A 62 -8.03 -9.52 -6.82
N ALA A 63 -6.69 -9.61 -6.74
CA ALA A 63 -5.96 -10.10 -5.58
C ALA A 63 -5.13 -9.02 -4.84
N CYS A 64 -5.27 -7.74 -5.19
CA CYS A 64 -4.41 -6.66 -4.66
C CYS A 64 -4.39 -6.61 -3.11
N ALA A 65 -5.55 -6.73 -2.48
CA ALA A 65 -5.68 -6.73 -1.02
C ALA A 65 -5.02 -7.97 -0.38
N MET A 66 -5.15 -9.15 -1.00
CA MET A 66 -4.53 -10.39 -0.50
C MET A 66 -3.01 -10.33 -0.62
N HIS A 67 -2.49 -9.83 -1.74
CA HIS A 67 -1.05 -9.63 -1.91
C HIS A 67 -0.48 -8.60 -0.93
N LEU A 68 -1.20 -7.50 -0.71
CA LEU A 68 -0.82 -6.50 0.29
C LEU A 68 -0.81 -7.11 1.70
N ALA A 69 -1.84 -7.89 2.05
CA ALA A 69 -1.94 -8.58 3.33
C ALA A 69 -0.75 -9.52 3.57
N GLY A 70 -0.41 -10.36 2.59
CA GLY A 70 0.72 -11.29 2.69
C GLY A 70 2.06 -10.58 2.92
N TRP A 71 2.27 -9.44 2.26
CA TRP A 71 3.47 -8.63 2.47
C TRP A 71 3.49 -7.92 3.83
N LEU A 72 2.39 -7.26 4.23
CA LEU A 72 2.29 -6.56 5.51
C LEU A 72 2.36 -7.51 6.71
N TYR A 73 1.91 -8.75 6.56
CA TYR A 73 2.01 -9.77 7.62
C TYR A 73 3.46 -10.05 8.04
N VAL A 74 4.43 -9.90 7.13
CA VAL A 74 5.86 -9.98 7.46
C VAL A 74 6.21 -8.92 8.51
N TYR A 75 5.73 -7.69 8.34
CA TYR A 75 5.98 -6.60 9.30
C TYR A 75 5.28 -6.82 10.64
N VAL A 76 4.13 -7.50 10.66
CA VAL A 76 3.50 -7.96 11.91
C VAL A 76 4.34 -9.02 12.62
N HIS A 77 4.87 -9.99 11.86
CA HIS A 77 5.74 -11.03 12.41
C HIS A 77 6.98 -10.43 13.09
N PHE A 78 7.60 -9.43 12.46
CA PHE A 78 8.75 -8.68 13.00
C PHE A 78 8.37 -7.58 14.00
N LYS A 79 7.10 -7.51 14.45
CA LYS A 79 6.61 -6.56 15.47
C LYS A 79 6.78 -5.08 15.08
N VAL A 80 6.82 -4.80 13.79
CA VAL A 80 6.82 -3.44 13.24
C VAL A 80 5.40 -2.88 13.23
N LEU A 81 4.45 -3.71 12.77
CA LEU A 81 3.02 -3.40 12.72
C LEU A 81 2.25 -4.26 13.72
N THR A 82 1.11 -3.76 14.17
CA THR A 82 0.11 -4.54 14.89
C THR A 82 -0.85 -5.23 13.92
N LEU A 83 -1.62 -6.22 14.39
CA LEU A 83 -2.72 -6.79 13.60
C LEU A 83 -3.80 -5.74 13.29
N ALA A 84 -4.01 -4.76 14.18
CA ALA A 84 -4.94 -3.67 13.93
C ALA A 84 -4.48 -2.76 12.78
N ASP A 85 -3.18 -2.46 12.69
CA ASP A 85 -2.63 -1.70 11.57
C ASP A 85 -2.79 -2.47 10.25
N LEU A 86 -2.52 -3.78 10.29
CA LEU A 86 -2.70 -4.67 9.15
C LEU A 86 -4.16 -4.64 8.64
N ASP A 87 -5.12 -4.85 9.53
CA ASP A 87 -6.54 -4.86 9.19
C ASP A 87 -7.00 -3.51 8.64
N ALA A 88 -6.53 -2.40 9.22
CA ALA A 88 -6.84 -1.06 8.75
C ALA A 88 -6.33 -0.80 7.32
N PHE A 89 -5.08 -1.20 7.02
CA PHE A 89 -4.51 -1.04 5.68
C PHE A 89 -5.17 -1.94 4.65
N ILE A 90 -5.44 -3.21 4.99
CA ILE A 90 -6.16 -4.14 4.09
C ILE A 90 -7.57 -3.62 3.83
N GLY A 91 -8.30 -3.18 4.85
CA GLY A 91 -9.65 -2.65 4.71
C GLY A 91 -9.72 -1.49 3.71
N ARG A 92 -8.75 -0.57 3.76
CA ARG A 92 -8.62 0.51 2.78
C ARG A 92 -8.30 -0.02 1.38
N ALA A 93 -7.36 -0.97 1.26
CA ALA A 93 -7.03 -1.56 -0.03
C ALA A 93 -8.21 -2.32 -0.67
N VAL A 94 -9.05 -3.00 0.12
CA VAL A 94 -10.27 -3.66 -0.37
C VAL A 94 -11.27 -2.64 -0.93
N VAL A 95 -11.48 -1.53 -0.21
CA VAL A 95 -12.39 -0.46 -0.67
C VAL A 95 -11.88 0.17 -1.98
N LEU A 96 -10.57 0.37 -2.11
CA LEU A 96 -9.97 1.00 -3.29
C LEU A 96 -9.83 0.06 -4.49
N GLY A 97 -9.49 -1.21 -4.22
CA GLY A 97 -9.23 -2.24 -5.22
C GLY A 97 -10.47 -3.03 -5.64
N GLY A 98 -11.61 -2.82 -4.98
CA GLY A 98 -12.89 -3.42 -5.38
C GLY A 98 -13.34 -2.92 -6.76
N PRO A 99 -14.05 -3.74 -7.54
CA PRO A 99 -14.52 -3.34 -8.86
C PRO A 99 -15.43 -2.11 -8.74
N LYS A 100 -15.11 -1.05 -9.51
CA LYS A 100 -15.93 0.19 -9.64
C LYS A 100 -17.41 -0.04 -10.01
N ALA A 101 -17.80 -1.25 -10.39
CA ALA A 101 -19.07 -1.58 -11.04
C ALA A 101 -20.33 -1.56 -10.15
N VAL A 102 -20.26 -1.21 -8.86
CA VAL A 102 -21.45 -1.23 -7.97
C VAL A 102 -21.94 0.17 -7.56
N VAL A 103 -21.32 1.25 -8.05
CA VAL A 103 -21.72 2.63 -7.68
C VAL A 103 -22.43 3.39 -8.83
N ASP A 104 -22.47 2.86 -10.05
CA ASP A 104 -23.08 3.53 -11.23
C ASP A 104 -24.36 2.86 -11.76
N HIS A 105 -25.06 2.06 -10.95
CA HIS A 105 -26.36 1.49 -11.34
C HIS A 105 -27.47 1.72 -10.32
N ASP A 106 -27.56 2.95 -9.84
CA ASP A 106 -28.80 3.48 -9.29
C ASP A 106 -28.95 4.93 -9.74
N LEU A 107 -30.14 5.29 -10.25
CA LEU A 107 -30.54 6.55 -10.89
C LEU A 107 -30.39 6.64 -12.43
N SER A 108 -31.24 5.91 -13.14
CA SER A 108 -31.87 6.38 -14.39
C SER A 108 -33.35 6.05 -14.38
#